data_AF-A0A969GNL8-F1
#
_entry.id   AF-A0A969GNL8-F1
#
_cell.length_a   1.000
_cell.length_b   1.000
_cell.length_c   1.000
_cell.angle_alpha   90.00
_cell.angle_beta   90.00
_cell.angle_gamma   90.00
#
_symmetry.space_group_name_H-M   'P 1'
#
loop_
_entity.id
_entity.type
_entity.pdbx_description
1 polymer ?
#
loop_
_entity_poly.entity_id
_entity_poly.type
_entity_poly.pdbx_seq_one_letter_code
_entity_poly.pdbx_strand_id
1 'polypeptide(L)'
;MVVGSSRALRGVDPAALEASLAELGYTDVDVFNFGINGATAQVVDLIVRRLLTPEQLPRLIVWADGARAFNSGTADITYNGIAASQGYGDLAAGKLPMPPPSTPLHLPNGTDRILPPLMTRPPL
;
A
#
# COMPACT_ATOMS: atom_id res chain seq x y z
N MET A 1 2.82 -7.96 1.69
CA MET A 1 1.96 -6.84 2.14
C MET A 1 2.14 -6.63 3.63
N VAL A 2 2.42 -5.39 4.06
CA VAL A 2 2.49 -5.02 5.48
C VAL A 2 1.19 -4.33 5.89
N VAL A 3 0.57 -4.74 7.00
CA VAL A 3 -0.65 -4.14 7.56
C VAL A 3 -0.45 -3.79 9.04
N GLY A 4 -1.13 -2.75 9.51
CA GLY A 4 -1.14 -2.37 10.92
C GLY A 4 -1.36 -0.88 11.17
N SER A 5 -1.38 -0.48 12.44
CA SER A 5 -1.59 0.90 12.90
C SER A 5 -0.46 1.88 12.56
N SER A 6 -0.65 3.16 12.92
CA SER A 6 0.37 4.23 12.76
C SER A 6 1.76 3.90 13.32
N ARG A 7 1.81 2.99 14.31
CA ARG A 7 3.06 2.52 14.91
C ARG A 7 3.74 1.45 14.05
N ALA A 8 2.95 0.61 13.39
CA ALA A 8 3.39 -0.33 12.37
C ALA A 8 4.04 0.39 11.18
N LEU A 9 3.39 1.47 10.73
CA LEU A 9 3.83 2.29 9.59
C LEU A 9 5.23 2.89 9.75
N ARG A 10 5.66 3.15 10.98
CA ARG A 10 7.00 3.68 11.28
C ARG A 10 8.03 2.59 11.59
N GLY A 11 7.57 1.37 11.87
CA GLY A 11 8.42 0.26 12.32
C GLY A 11 8.91 -0.65 11.21
N VAL A 12 8.25 -0.66 10.05
CA VAL A 12 8.61 -1.51 8.91
C VAL A 12 8.80 -0.65 7.67
N ASP A 13 10.05 -0.50 7.23
CA ASP A 13 10.41 0.09 5.95
C ASP A 13 10.32 -0.97 4.83
N PRO A 14 9.42 -0.81 3.85
CA PRO A 14 9.27 -1.77 2.76
C PRO A 14 10.53 -1.94 1.91
N ALA A 15 11.26 -0.85 1.62
CA ALA A 15 12.45 -0.91 0.78
C ALA A 15 13.59 -1.66 1.47
N ALA A 16 13.75 -1.45 2.78
CA ALA A 16 14.69 -2.21 3.59
C ALA A 16 14.32 -3.70 3.66
N LEU A 17 13.02 -4.02 3.73
CA LEU A 17 12.53 -5.40 3.73
C LEU A 17 12.75 -6.09 2.37
N GLU A 18 12.49 -5.41 1.26
CA GLU A 18 12.79 -5.91 -0.09
C GLU A 18 14.27 -6.20 -0.28
N ALA A 19 15.13 -5.25 0.10
CA ALA A 19 16.58 -5.43 0.02
C ALA A 19 17.05 -6.65 0.84
N SER A 20 16.52 -6.80 2.06
CA SER A 20 16.85 -7.95 2.93
C SER A 20 16.33 -9.28 2.34
N LEU A 21 15.16 -9.28 1.72
CA LEU A 21 14.61 -10.46 1.05
C LEU A 21 15.41 -10.84 -0.20
N ALA A 22 15.90 -9.85 -0.96
CA ALA A 22 16.77 -10.07 -2.10
C ALA A 22 18.10 -10.72 -1.69
N GLU A 23 18.70 -10.30 -0.58
CA GLU A 23 19.90 -10.95 -0.01
C GLU A 23 19.67 -12.42 0.36
N LEU A 24 18.44 -12.78 0.74
CA LEU A 24 18.02 -14.15 1.03
C LEU A 24 17.63 -14.95 -0.22
N GLY A 25 17.72 -14.35 -1.43
CA GLY A 25 17.41 -14.99 -2.71
C GLY A 25 15.99 -14.78 -3.23
N TYR A 26 15.19 -13.95 -2.57
CA TYR A 26 13.84 -13.58 -3.01
C TYR A 26 13.88 -12.25 -3.79
N THR A 27 14.33 -12.31 -5.05
CA THR A 27 14.59 -11.10 -5.88
C THR A 27 13.36 -10.58 -6.65
N ASP A 28 12.26 -11.32 -6.67
CA ASP A 28 11.03 -10.98 -7.41
C ASP A 28 9.85 -10.87 -6.44
N VAL A 29 10.03 -10.02 -5.41
CA VAL A 29 9.04 -9.79 -4.36
C VAL A 29 8.86 -8.30 -4.17
N ASP A 30 7.65 -7.83 -4.45
CA ASP A 30 7.24 -6.47 -4.10
C ASP A 30 6.63 -6.42 -2.70
N VAL A 31 7.08 -5.47 -1.88
CA VAL A 31 6.57 -5.20 -0.54
C VAL A 31 5.82 -3.87 -0.55
N PHE A 32 4.50 -3.95 -0.42
CA PHE A 32 3.66 -2.77 -0.28
C PHE A 32 3.22 -2.56 1.17
N ASN A 33 3.15 -1.29 1.57
CA ASN A 33 2.66 -0.89 2.88
C ASN A 33 1.19 -0.46 2.80
N PHE A 34 0.31 -1.23 3.44
CA PHE A 34 -1.12 -0.98 3.57
C PHE A 34 -1.49 -0.58 5.01
N GLY A 35 -0.54 -0.03 5.77
CA GLY A 35 -0.82 0.45 7.12
C GLY A 35 -1.82 1.60 7.08
N ILE A 36 -2.92 1.44 7.83
CA ILE A 36 -3.93 2.48 8.03
C ILE A 36 -3.83 2.90 9.49
N ASN A 37 -3.85 4.21 9.75
CA ASN A 37 -3.83 4.70 11.13
C ASN A 37 -5.04 4.16 11.90
N GLY A 38 -4.78 3.31 12.89
CA GLY A 38 -5.84 2.65 13.65
C GLY A 38 -6.51 1.50 12.91
N ALA A 39 -5.85 0.88 11.92
CA ALA A 39 -6.32 -0.35 11.29
C ALA A 39 -6.54 -1.43 12.35
N THR A 40 -7.79 -1.78 12.63
CA THR A 40 -8.08 -3.00 13.40
C THR A 40 -8.16 -4.18 12.46
N ALA A 41 -8.36 -5.37 13.03
CA ALA A 41 -8.61 -6.54 12.23
C ALA A 41 -9.82 -6.45 11.29
N GLN A 42 -10.82 -5.61 11.62
CA GLN A 42 -11.99 -5.41 10.76
C GLN A 42 -11.64 -4.65 9.48
N VAL A 43 -10.71 -3.69 9.55
CA VAL A 43 -10.23 -2.94 8.39
C VAL A 43 -9.39 -3.84 7.47
N VAL A 44 -8.51 -4.67 8.04
CA VAL A 44 -7.70 -5.61 7.26
C VAL A 44 -8.60 -6.67 6.59
N ASP A 45 -9.60 -7.19 7.31
CA ASP A 45 -10.57 -8.14 6.74
C ASP A 45 -11.33 -7.54 5.55
N LEU A 46 -11.77 -6.29 5.67
CA LEU A 46 -12.42 -5.57 4.58
C LEU A 46 -11.52 -5.48 3.34
N ILE A 47 -10.24 -5.13 3.52
CA ILE A 47 -9.29 -5.02 2.41
C ILE A 47 -9.10 -6.37 1.73
N VAL A 48 -8.74 -7.39 2.53
CA VAL A 48 -8.38 -8.71 2.01
C VAL A 48 -9.57 -9.42 1.37
N ARG A 49 -10.78 -9.32 1.94
CA ARG A 49 -11.94 -10.08 1.46
C ARG A 49 -12.85 -9.36 0.50
N ARG A 50 -12.85 -8.02 0.51
CA ARG A 50 -13.82 -7.23 -0.26
C ARG A 50 -13.16 -6.31 -1.28
N LEU A 51 -11.99 -5.76 -0.96
CA LEU A 51 -11.35 -4.78 -1.83
C LEU A 51 -10.43 -5.42 -2.86
N LEU A 52 -9.62 -6.40 -2.45
CA LEU A 52 -8.67 -7.07 -3.34
C LEU A 52 -9.37 -8.17 -4.17
N THR A 53 -9.08 -8.22 -5.46
CA THR A 53 -9.44 -9.39 -6.29
C THR A 53 -8.51 -10.57 -5.95
N PRO A 54 -8.89 -11.82 -6.28
CA PRO A 54 -8.05 -12.99 -6.03
C PRO A 54 -6.62 -12.86 -6.60
N GLU A 55 -6.48 -12.20 -7.75
CA GLU A 55 -5.20 -11.96 -8.43
C GLU A 55 -4.34 -10.90 -7.71
N GLN A 56 -4.97 -10.03 -6.93
CA GLN A 56 -4.32 -8.97 -6.16
C GLN A 56 -4.00 -9.40 -4.72
N LEU A 57 -4.38 -10.62 -4.32
CA LEU A 57 -4.12 -11.12 -2.98
C LEU A 57 -2.62 -11.31 -2.76
N PRO A 58 -2.06 -10.76 -1.66
CA PRO A 58 -0.65 -10.92 -1.38
C PRO A 58 -0.35 -12.36 -0.96
N ARG A 59 0.81 -12.87 -1.40
CA ARG A 59 1.32 -14.19 -0.98
C ARG A 59 1.68 -14.25 0.51
N LEU A 60 1.99 -13.09 1.11
CA LEU A 60 2.33 -12.94 2.52
C LEU A 60 1.77 -11.63 3.08
N ILE A 61 1.14 -11.73 4.25
CA ILE A 61 0.70 -10.58 5.05
C ILE A 61 1.55 -10.52 6.32
N VAL A 62 2.27 -9.41 6.49
CA VAL A 62 3.01 -9.09 7.71
C VAL A 62 2.14 -8.16 8.56
N TRP A 63 1.67 -8.65 9.70
CA TRP A 63 0.87 -7.86 10.62
C TRP A 63 1.75 -7.19 11.66
N ALA A 64 2.01 -5.91 11.49
CA ALA A 64 2.91 -5.12 12.33
C ALA A 64 2.16 -4.29 13.39
N ASP A 65 1.02 -4.77 13.89
CA ASP A 65 0.24 -4.13 14.96
C ASP A 65 0.31 -4.87 16.30
N GLY A 66 -0.07 -4.19 17.38
CA GLY A 66 -0.16 -4.79 18.71
C GLY A 66 -1.44 -5.60 18.92
N ALA A 67 -1.47 -6.46 19.94
CA ALA A 67 -2.62 -7.30 20.30
C ALA A 67 -3.94 -6.52 20.51
N ARG A 68 -3.86 -5.23 20.83
CA ARG A 68 -5.02 -4.33 20.95
C ARG A 68 -5.81 -4.19 19.65
N ALA A 69 -5.18 -4.34 18.48
CA ALA A 69 -5.84 -4.30 17.18
C ALA A 69 -6.74 -5.53 16.93
N PHE A 70 -6.55 -6.61 17.69
CA PHE A 70 -7.39 -7.81 17.68
C PHE A 70 -8.42 -7.84 18.82
N ASN A 71 -8.12 -7.20 19.95
CA ASN A 71 -8.86 -7.33 21.22
C ASN A 71 -9.36 -6.00 21.81
N SER A 72 -9.73 -5.00 20.99
CA SER A 72 -10.40 -3.83 21.54
C SER A 72 -11.88 -4.16 21.77
N GLY A 73 -12.30 -4.31 23.04
CA GLY A 73 -13.73 -4.26 23.42
C GLY A 73 -14.38 -2.88 23.18
N THR A 74 -13.68 -1.97 22.49
CA THR A 74 -14.12 -0.65 22.08
C THR A 74 -14.44 -0.68 20.59
N ALA A 75 -15.52 -0.03 20.19
CA ALA A 75 -15.92 0.07 18.79
C ALA A 75 -14.80 0.64 17.92
N ASP A 76 -14.60 0.06 16.74
CA ASP A 76 -13.60 0.52 15.76
C ASP A 76 -14.09 1.77 15.04
N ILE A 77 -13.59 2.93 15.48
CA ILE A 77 -13.92 4.24 14.89
C ILE A 77 -13.49 4.35 13.41
N THR A 78 -12.41 3.69 13.01
CA THR A 78 -11.89 3.73 11.65
C THR A 78 -12.78 2.89 10.74
N TYR A 79 -13.09 1.66 11.15
CA TYR A 79 -14.03 0.82 10.42
C TYR A 79 -15.43 1.46 10.34
N ASN A 80 -15.93 2.04 11.43
CA ASN A 80 -17.24 2.70 11.42
C ASN A 80 -17.28 3.89 10.46
N GLY A 81 -16.21 4.69 10.38
CA GLY A 81 -16.08 5.76 9.40
C GLY A 81 -16.09 5.23 7.96
N ILE A 82 -15.38 4.12 7.70
CA ILE A 82 -15.39 3.46 6.39
C ILE A 82 -16.80 2.93 6.07
N ALA A 83 -17.42 2.21 6.99
CA ALA A 83 -18.74 1.58 6.81
C ALA A 83 -19.86 2.61 6.56
N ALA A 84 -19.74 3.80 7.13
CA ALA A 84 -20.67 4.91 6.91
C ALA A 84 -20.42 5.68 5.59
N SER A 85 -19.33 5.38 4.88
CA SER A 85 -18.97 6.09 3.65
C SER A 85 -19.78 5.62 2.44
N GLN A 86 -19.99 6.53 1.49
CA GLN A 86 -20.61 6.19 0.19
C GLN A 86 -19.81 5.11 -0.54
N GLY A 87 -18.48 5.18 -0.49
CA GLY A 87 -17.60 4.21 -1.16
C GLY A 87 -17.76 2.78 -0.62
N TYR A 88 -18.05 2.61 0.68
CA TYR A 88 -18.40 1.31 1.24
C TYR A 88 -19.74 0.79 0.71
N GLY A 89 -20.73 1.67 0.54
CA GLY A 89 -22.00 1.33 -0.11
C GLY A 89 -21.80 0.90 -1.57
N ASP A 90 -20.96 1.60 -2.32
CA ASP A 90 -20.63 1.25 -3.69
C ASP A 90 -19.85 -0.06 -3.79
N LEU A 91 -18.93 -0.31 -2.85
CA LEU A 91 -18.22 -1.59 -2.71
C LEU A 91 -19.20 -2.75 -2.44
N ALA A 92 -20.11 -2.58 -1.49
CA ALA A 92 -21.12 -3.60 -1.16
C ALA A 92 -22.09 -3.86 -2.31
N ALA A 93 -22.36 -2.85 -3.14
CA ALA A 93 -23.18 -2.96 -4.33
C ALA A 93 -22.40 -3.46 -5.58
N GLY A 94 -21.10 -3.74 -5.46
CA GLY A 94 -20.26 -4.17 -6.58
C GLY A 94 -20.04 -3.11 -7.66
N LYS A 95 -20.19 -1.82 -7.32
CA LYS A 95 -20.13 -0.68 -8.24
C LYS A 95 -18.77 0.01 -8.30
N LEU A 96 -17.79 -0.45 -7.52
CA LEU A 96 -16.47 0.16 -7.56
C LEU A 96 -15.86 0.00 -8.95
N PRO A 97 -15.41 1.11 -9.58
CA PRO A 97 -14.67 1.01 -10.82
C PRO A 97 -13.39 0.23 -10.56
N MET A 98 -13.21 -0.88 -11.30
CA MET A 98 -11.92 -1.55 -11.37
C MET A 98 -10.89 -0.52 -11.87
N PRO A 99 -9.77 -0.31 -11.18
CA PRO A 99 -8.67 0.42 -11.78
C PRO A 99 -8.35 -0.25 -13.13
N PRO A 100 -8.07 0.52 -14.19
CA PRO A 100 -7.53 -0.08 -15.40
C PRO A 100 -6.33 -0.94 -15.02
N PRO A 101 -6.11 -2.09 -15.67
CA PRO A 101 -4.94 -2.93 -15.39
C PRO A 101 -3.72 -2.03 -15.34
N SER A 102 -2.97 -2.11 -14.25
CA SER A 102 -1.82 -1.25 -14.00
C SER A 102 -0.89 -1.37 -15.18
N THR A 103 -0.84 -0.36 -16.03
CA THR A 103 0.28 -0.15 -16.94
C THR A 103 1.52 -0.24 -16.06
N PRO A 104 2.48 -1.14 -16.34
CA PRO A 104 3.71 -1.22 -15.56
C PRO A 104 4.25 0.21 -15.42
N LEU A 105 4.49 0.65 -14.19
CA LEU A 105 5.18 1.90 -13.96
C LEU A 105 6.54 1.76 -14.64
N HIS A 106 6.68 2.33 -15.85
CA HIS A 106 7.98 2.50 -16.47
C HIS A 106 8.70 3.52 -15.60
N LEU A 107 9.43 3.04 -14.59
CA LEU A 107 10.46 3.82 -13.93
C LEU A 107 11.38 4.28 -15.07
N PRO A 108 11.48 5.59 -15.36
CA PRO A 108 12.43 6.05 -16.35
C PRO A 108 13.79 5.52 -15.92
N ASN A 109 14.39 4.69 -16.76
CA ASN A 109 15.77 4.27 -16.58
C ASN A 109 16.58 5.53 -16.26
N GLY A 110 17.38 5.49 -15.19
CA GLY A 110 18.13 6.62 -14.62
C GLY A 110 19.22 7.21 -15.52
N THR A 111 19.01 7.25 -16.84
CA THR A 111 19.89 7.86 -17.85
C THR A 111 19.31 9.13 -18.47
N ASP A 112 18.05 9.51 -18.20
CA ASP A 112 17.51 10.81 -18.64
C ASP A 112 17.95 11.95 -17.70
N ARG A 113 19.27 12.18 -17.65
CA ARG A 113 19.79 13.50 -17.30
C ARG A 113 19.45 14.41 -18.47
N ILE A 114 18.34 15.13 -18.37
CA ILE A 114 18.14 16.36 -19.15
C ILE A 114 19.25 17.33 -18.71
N LEU A 115 20.34 17.37 -19.46
CA LEU A 115 21.27 18.48 -19.39
C LEU A 115 20.49 19.73 -19.83
N PRO A 116 20.49 20.83 -19.05
CA PRO A 116 19.90 22.07 -19.53
C PRO A 116 20.61 22.49 -20.82
N PRO A 117 19.90 23.05 -21.81
CA PRO A 117 20.53 23.52 -23.04
C PRO A 117 21.58 24.56 -22.68
N LEU A 118 22.80 24.41 -23.22
CA LEU A 118 23.83 25.46 -23.13
C LEU A 118 23.22 26.76 -23.68
N MET A 119 22.95 27.72 -22.79
CA MET A 119 22.66 29.09 -23.20
C MET A 119 23.86 29.60 -23.99
N THR A 120 23.70 29.69 -25.31
CA THR A 120 24.63 30.43 -26.17
C THR A 120 24.61 31.89 -25.72
N ARG A 121 25.72 32.37 -25.17
CA ARG A 121 25.92 33.80 -24.89
C ARG A 121 25.85 34.58 -26.22
N PRO A 122 25.14 35.71 -26.29
CA PRO A 122 25.18 36.56 -27.48
C PRO A 122 26.57 37.21 -27.63
N PRO A 123 27.00 37.51 -28.87
CA PRO A 123 28.29 38.14 -29.15
C PRO A 123 28.32 39.61 -28.67
N LEU A 124 29.56 40.08 -28.42
CA LEU A 124 29.96 41.37 -27.83
C LEU A 124 29.28 42.60 -28.42
#